data_AF-A0A820EI58-F1
#
_entry.id   AF-A0A820EI58-F1
#
_cell.length_a   1.000
_cell.length_b   1.000
_cell.length_c   1.000
_cell.angle_alpha   90.00
_cell.angle_beta   90.00
_cell.angle_gamma   90.00
#
_symmetry.space_group_name_H-M   'P 1'
#
loop_
_entity.id
_entity.type
_entity.pdbx_description
1 polymer ?
#
loop_
_entity_poly.entity_id
_entity_poly.type
_entity_poly.pdbx_seq_one_letter_code
_entity_poly.pdbx_strand_id
1 'polypeptide(L)'
;LNEDNPPIPRNAPPVPGAIAWSRTLLTKLEQAMDVFKLNRHIVTLGNFPLISKLYNRTAKALLVYEQLLLGRWKEKIDAWKDHLNANLLCLVNDSEENNKRIEINSNIELFSIFDEVKWFKRLDVDIPKAALVCMQKVSLYIINFISKLINDLE
;
A
#
# COMPACT_ATOMS: atom_id res chain seq x y z
N LEU A 1 -1.00 -22.27 5.22
CA LEU A 1 -0.36 -21.08 4.65
C LEU A 1 -0.96 -19.89 5.38
N ASN A 2 -0.16 -19.08 6.05
CA ASN A 2 -0.64 -17.93 6.83
C ASN A 2 -1.10 -16.83 5.86
N GLU A 3 -2.29 -16.98 5.29
CA GLU A 3 -2.92 -15.98 4.40
C GLU A 3 -3.22 -14.67 5.15
N ASP A 4 -3.42 -14.75 6.47
CA ASP A 4 -3.87 -13.63 7.29
C ASP A 4 -2.74 -12.73 7.81
N ASN A 5 -1.48 -13.19 7.78
CA ASN A 5 -0.32 -12.39 8.22
C ASN A 5 0.96 -12.86 7.50
N PRO A 6 1.18 -12.41 6.26
CA PRO A 6 2.47 -12.64 5.61
C PRO A 6 3.59 -11.97 6.42
N PRO A 7 4.83 -12.50 6.41
CA PRO A 7 5.99 -11.81 6.95
C PRO A 7 6.22 -10.51 6.15
N ILE A 8 5.63 -9.43 6.65
CA ILE A 8 5.71 -8.09 6.09
C ILE A 8 7.06 -7.47 6.51
N PRO A 9 7.78 -6.78 5.61
CA PRO A 9 8.99 -6.04 6.00
C PRO A 9 8.66 -5.04 7.11
N ARG A 10 9.55 -4.90 8.09
CA ARG A 10 9.34 -4.00 9.24
C ARG A 10 8.94 -2.60 8.74
N ASN A 11 7.84 -2.05 9.28
CA ASN A 11 7.23 -0.76 8.89
C ASN A 11 6.47 -0.72 7.54
N ALA A 12 6.14 -1.86 6.92
CA ALA A 12 5.20 -1.87 5.80
C ALA A 12 3.73 -1.92 6.28
N PRO A 13 2.84 -1.10 5.70
CA PRO A 13 1.40 -1.20 5.94
C PRO A 13 0.83 -2.55 5.48
N PRO A 14 -0.30 -2.99 6.04
CA PRO A 14 -0.82 -4.35 5.86
C PRO A 14 -1.11 -4.71 4.39
N VAL A 15 -1.72 -3.79 3.63
CA VAL A 15 -2.10 -4.02 2.22
C VAL A 15 -0.88 -4.08 1.29
N PRO A 16 -0.01 -3.05 1.20
CA PRO A 16 1.18 -3.12 0.34
C PRO A 16 2.19 -4.17 0.81
N GLY A 17 2.27 -4.45 2.11
CA GLY A 17 3.10 -5.52 2.66
C GLY A 17 2.68 -6.91 2.16
N ALA A 18 1.37 -7.19 2.15
CA ALA A 18 0.83 -8.43 1.62
C ALA A 18 1.09 -8.59 0.10
N ILE A 19 0.99 -7.51 -0.67
CA ILE A 19 1.30 -7.49 -2.11
C ILE A 19 2.81 -7.71 -2.35
N ALA A 20 3.66 -7.04 -1.59
CA ALA A 20 5.11 -7.26 -1.69
C ALA A 20 5.50 -8.71 -1.39
N TRP A 21 4.84 -9.32 -0.40
CA TRP A 21 5.02 -10.72 -0.07
C TRP A 21 4.52 -11.65 -1.17
N SER A 22 3.33 -11.43 -1.73
CA SER A 22 2.79 -12.26 -2.82
C SER A 22 3.70 -12.23 -4.06
N ARG A 23 4.24 -11.06 -4.41
CA ARG A 23 5.23 -10.92 -5.49
C ARG A 23 6.52 -11.66 -5.19
N THR A 24 7.04 -11.54 -3.96
CA THR A 24 8.25 -12.25 -3.55
C THR A 24 8.07 -13.77 -3.63
N LEU A 25 6.89 -14.28 -3.25
CA LEU A 25 6.55 -15.69 -3.42
C LEU A 25 6.49 -16.11 -4.88
N LEU A 26 5.86 -15.29 -5.73
CA LEU A 26 5.79 -15.56 -7.16
C LEU A 26 7.19 -15.63 -7.78
N THR A 27 8.08 -14.69 -7.47
CA THR A 27 9.47 -14.71 -7.94
C THR A 27 10.23 -15.96 -7.46
N LYS A 28 10.04 -16.38 -6.21
CA LYS A 28 10.63 -17.63 -5.70
C LYS A 28 10.08 -18.87 -6.41
N LEU A 29 8.79 -18.88 -6.69
CA LEU A 29 8.12 -19.95 -7.42
C LEU A 29 8.68 -20.05 -8.86
N GLU A 30 8.85 -18.91 -9.54
CA GLU A 30 9.45 -18.80 -10.87
C GLU A 30 10.89 -19.30 -10.89
N GLN A 31 11.73 -18.86 -9.93
CA GLN A 31 13.11 -19.33 -9.79
C GLN A 31 13.20 -20.85 -9.61
N ALA A 32 12.33 -21.43 -8.77
CA ALA A 32 12.27 -22.87 -8.59
C ALA A 32 11.90 -23.59 -9.90
N MET A 33 10.94 -23.05 -10.65
CA MET A 33 10.53 -23.60 -11.93
C MET A 33 11.62 -23.51 -12.99
N ASP A 34 12.42 -22.45 -12.98
CA ASP A 34 13.54 -22.30 -13.92
C ASP A 34 14.64 -23.34 -13.66
N VAL A 35 14.94 -23.66 -12.40
CA VAL A 35 15.85 -24.78 -12.06
C VAL A 35 15.29 -26.12 -12.54
N PHE A 36 13.97 -26.33 -12.42
CA PHE A 36 13.33 -27.54 -12.93
C PHE A 36 13.40 -27.66 -14.46
N LYS A 37 13.28 -26.54 -15.19
CA LYS A 37 13.42 -26.52 -16.66
C LYS A 37 14.85 -26.83 -17.11
N LEU A 38 15.87 -26.39 -16.37
CA LEU A 38 17.27 -26.65 -16.68
C LEU A 38 17.63 -28.15 -16.59
N ASN A 39 17.01 -28.87 -15.66
CA ASN A 39 17.29 -30.29 -15.42
C ASN A 39 16.33 -31.21 -16.19
N ARG A 40 16.71 -31.61 -17.42
CA ARG A 40 15.90 -32.52 -18.28
C ARG A 40 15.50 -33.83 -17.59
N HIS A 41 16.33 -34.37 -16.70
CA HIS A 41 16.04 -35.59 -15.95
C HIS A 41 14.82 -35.48 -15.03
N ILE A 42 14.54 -34.27 -14.52
CA ILE A 42 13.37 -34.01 -13.66
C ILE A 42 12.11 -33.91 -14.50
N VAL A 43 12.20 -33.31 -15.69
CA VAL A 43 11.09 -33.17 -16.64
C VAL A 43 10.59 -34.53 -17.14
N THR A 44 11.50 -35.51 -17.28
CA THR A 44 11.17 -36.88 -17.68
C THR A 44 10.53 -37.71 -16.57
N LEU A 45 10.49 -37.21 -15.33
CA LEU A 45 9.90 -37.92 -14.20
C LEU A 45 8.37 -37.91 -14.31
N GLY A 46 7.71 -39.05 -14.06
CA GLY A 46 6.25 -39.17 -14.15
C GLY A 46 5.46 -38.21 -13.23
N ASN A 47 6.11 -37.64 -12.21
CA ASN A 47 5.51 -36.68 -11.29
C ASN A 47 5.58 -35.22 -11.79
N PHE A 48 6.37 -34.93 -12.82
CA PHE A 48 6.56 -33.57 -13.33
C PHE A 48 5.26 -32.87 -13.78
N PRO A 49 4.33 -33.56 -14.49
CA PRO A 49 3.05 -32.95 -14.86
C PRO A 49 2.20 -32.51 -13.66
N LEU A 50 2.29 -33.22 -12.53
CA LEU A 50 1.59 -32.86 -11.29
C LEU A 50 2.19 -31.59 -10.68
N ILE A 51 3.51 -31.50 -10.63
CA ILE A 51 4.26 -30.34 -10.10
C ILE A 51 3.96 -29.09 -10.96
N SER A 52 3.95 -29.24 -12.29
CA SER A 52 3.61 -28.16 -13.21
C SER A 52 2.17 -27.65 -13.03
N LYS A 53 1.19 -28.55 -12.82
CA LYS A 53 -0.20 -28.15 -12.51
C LYS A 53 -0.29 -27.40 -11.17
N LEU A 54 0.42 -27.86 -10.15
CA LEU A 54 0.45 -27.20 -8.84
C LEU A 54 1.07 -25.80 -8.94
N TYR A 55 2.18 -25.67 -9.68
CA TYR A 55 2.80 -24.38 -10.00
C TYR A 55 1.81 -23.43 -10.67
N ASN A 56 1.14 -23.86 -11.75
CA ASN A 56 0.20 -23.00 -12.47
C ASN A 56 -0.99 -22.58 -11.58
N ARG A 57 -1.49 -23.49 -10.75
CA ARG A 57 -2.57 -23.19 -9.80
C ARG A 57 -2.14 -22.17 -8.74
N THR A 58 -0.95 -22.33 -8.18
CA THR A 58 -0.42 -21.44 -7.13
C THR A 58 -0.05 -20.07 -7.69
N ALA A 59 0.62 -20.00 -8.84
CA ALA A 59 0.91 -18.75 -9.54
C ALA A 59 -0.39 -17.98 -9.86
N LYS A 60 -1.40 -18.67 -10.39
CA LYS A 60 -2.71 -18.05 -10.67
C LYS A 60 -3.39 -17.55 -9.40
N ALA A 61 -3.34 -18.31 -8.31
CA ALA A 61 -3.90 -17.88 -7.03
C ALA A 61 -3.21 -16.63 -6.48
N LEU A 62 -1.88 -16.54 -6.56
CA LEU A 62 -1.11 -15.37 -6.12
C LEU A 62 -1.45 -14.12 -6.93
N LEU A 63 -1.61 -14.24 -8.25
CA LEU A 63 -2.01 -13.11 -9.11
C LEU A 63 -3.42 -12.62 -8.78
N VAL A 64 -4.38 -13.53 -8.60
CA VAL A 64 -5.75 -13.18 -8.21
C VAL A 64 -5.79 -12.51 -6.84
N TYR A 65 -5.00 -13.01 -5.89
CA TYR A 65 -4.86 -12.41 -4.57
C TYR A 65 -4.35 -10.97 -4.62
N GLU A 66 -3.29 -10.71 -5.39
CA GLU A 66 -2.77 -9.36 -5.61
C GLU A 66 -3.82 -8.43 -6.22
N GLN A 67 -4.52 -8.88 -7.27
CA GLN A 67 -5.57 -8.09 -7.92
C GLN A 67 -6.72 -7.75 -6.96
N LEU A 68 -7.12 -8.70 -6.12
CA LEU A 68 -8.17 -8.50 -5.13
C LEU A 68 -7.77 -7.45 -4.07
N LEU A 69 -6.54 -7.52 -3.56
CA LEU A 69 -6.03 -6.54 -2.60
C LEU A 69 -5.94 -5.14 -3.22
N LEU A 70 -5.44 -5.03 -4.45
CA LEU A 70 -5.38 -3.76 -5.17
C LEU A 70 -6.77 -3.18 -5.44
N GLY A 71 -7.74 -4.02 -5.81
CA GLY A 71 -9.13 -3.61 -6.00
C GLY A 71 -9.73 -3.03 -4.72
N ARG A 72 -9.63 -3.76 -3.61
CA ARG A 72 -10.10 -3.30 -2.28
C ARG A 72 -9.44 -2.00 -1.83
N TRP A 73 -8.15 -1.84 -2.11
CA TRP A 73 -7.43 -0.62 -1.77
C TRP A 73 -7.91 0.59 -2.60
N LYS A 74 -8.17 0.38 -3.89
CA LYS A 74 -8.75 1.43 -4.76
C LYS A 74 -10.14 1.84 -4.29
N GLU A 75 -11.00 0.88 -3.96
CA GLU A 75 -12.34 1.14 -3.39
C GLU A 75 -12.25 1.92 -2.07
N LYS A 76 -11.29 1.56 -1.19
CA LYS A 76 -11.01 2.32 0.03
C LYS A 76 -10.64 3.77 -0.31
N ILE A 77 -9.71 4.01 -1.24
CA ILE A 77 -9.35 5.39 -1.63
C ILE A 77 -10.54 6.17 -2.18
N ASP A 78 -11.37 5.53 -3.01
CA ASP A 78 -12.53 6.19 -3.60
C ASP A 78 -13.57 6.57 -2.54
N ALA A 79 -13.84 5.71 -1.55
CA ALA A 79 -14.68 6.04 -0.39
C ALA A 79 -14.09 7.19 0.45
N TRP A 80 -12.76 7.27 0.50
CA TRP A 80 -12.03 8.27 1.25
C TRP A 80 -11.79 9.58 0.48
N LYS A 81 -12.17 9.66 -0.79
CA LYS A 81 -11.89 10.81 -1.67
C LYS A 81 -12.41 12.13 -1.10
N ASP A 82 -13.57 12.12 -0.45
CA ASP A 82 -14.16 13.33 0.15
C ASP A 82 -13.40 13.74 1.42
N HIS A 83 -13.00 12.77 2.25
CA HIS A 83 -12.17 12.99 3.44
C HIS A 83 -10.74 13.44 3.09
N LEU A 84 -10.16 12.89 2.02
CA LEU A 84 -8.83 13.27 1.50
C LEU A 84 -8.83 14.67 0.88
N ASN A 85 -10.01 15.14 0.44
CA ASN A 85 -10.20 16.50 -0.07
C ASN A 85 -10.59 17.51 1.01
N ALA A 86 -11.00 17.06 2.20
CA ALA A 86 -11.29 17.92 3.33
C ALA A 86 -10.05 18.74 3.72
N ASN A 87 -10.28 19.94 4.24
CA ASN A 87 -9.19 20.82 4.65
C ASN A 87 -8.47 20.21 5.86
N LEU A 88 -7.12 20.30 5.85
CA LEU A 88 -6.27 19.87 6.96
C LEU A 88 -6.43 20.76 8.20
N LEU A 89 -7.07 21.93 8.05
CA LEU A 89 -7.34 22.88 9.11
C LEU A 89 -8.84 22.95 9.34
N CYS A 90 -9.28 22.53 10.53
CA CYS A 90 -10.65 22.65 10.99
C CYS A 90 -10.73 23.76 12.03
N LEU A 91 -11.66 24.69 11.85
CA LEU A 91 -11.99 25.67 12.89
C LEU A 91 -13.00 25.01 13.82
N VAL A 92 -12.58 24.70 15.05
CA VAL A 92 -13.50 24.24 16.09
C VAL A 92 -13.94 25.46 16.89
N ASN A 93 -15.25 25.68 16.92
CA ASN A 93 -15.83 26.69 17.79
C ASN A 93 -15.93 26.07 19.19
N ASP A 94 -15.10 26.52 20.11
CA ASP A 94 -15.25 26.18 21.52
C ASP A 94 -16.55 26.85 22.02
N SER A 95 -17.46 26.07 22.60
CA SER A 95 -18.83 26.54 22.89
C SER A 95 -18.92 27.47 24.11
N GLU A 96 -17.79 27.74 24.77
CA GLU A 96 -17.76 28.44 26.07
C GLU A 96 -16.91 29.73 26.09
N GLU A 97 -15.99 29.94 25.15
CA GLU A 97 -15.25 31.19 24.99
C GLU A 97 -15.15 31.51 23.49
N ASN A 98 -15.31 32.78 23.10
CA ASN A 98 -15.22 33.29 21.72
C ASN A 98 -13.84 33.05 21.02
N ASN A 99 -13.01 32.15 21.53
CA ASN A 99 -11.73 31.75 20.97
C ASN A 99 -11.93 30.66 19.91
N LYS A 100 -11.81 31.04 18.65
CA LYS A 100 -11.71 30.09 17.53
C LYS A 100 -10.37 29.36 17.64
N ARG A 101 -10.38 28.08 17.97
CA ARG A 101 -9.18 27.24 17.95
C ARG A 101 -9.05 26.59 16.57
N ILE A 102 -7.85 26.68 16.00
CA ILE A 102 -7.51 25.98 14.75
C ILE A 102 -7.01 24.60 15.15
N GLU A 103 -7.78 23.57 14.85
CA GLU A 103 -7.34 22.18 15.00
C GLU A 103 -6.88 21.63 13.66
N ILE A 104 -5.82 20.83 13.72
CA ILE A 104 -5.34 20.09 12.55
C ILE A 104 -6.19 18.83 12.46
N ASN A 105 -6.78 18.58 11.28
CA ASN A 105 -7.48 17.35 10.97
C ASN A 105 -6.47 16.18 11.07
N SER A 106 -6.35 15.64 12.28
CA SER A 106 -5.38 14.61 12.66
C SER A 106 -6.02 13.24 12.51
N ASN A 107 -6.72 13.01 11.39
CA ASN A 107 -7.28 11.71 11.14
C ASN A 107 -6.13 10.71 10.94
N ILE A 108 -5.95 9.81 11.90
CA ILE A 108 -4.87 8.82 11.91
C ILE A 108 -4.89 7.93 10.66
N GLU A 109 -6.07 7.79 10.04
CA GLU A 109 -6.27 7.03 8.81
C GLU A 109 -5.64 7.72 7.59
N LEU A 110 -5.48 9.05 7.60
CA LEU A 110 -4.80 9.81 6.55
C LEU A 110 -3.31 9.45 6.48
N PHE A 111 -2.65 9.34 7.64
CA PHE A 111 -1.24 8.95 7.73
C PHE A 111 -1.03 7.50 7.25
N SER A 112 -1.98 6.61 7.58
CA SER A 112 -1.97 5.23 7.09
C SER A 112 -2.04 5.16 5.56
N ILE A 113 -2.95 5.93 4.94
CA ILE A 113 -3.06 6.02 3.47
C ILE A 113 -1.77 6.64 2.88
N PHE A 114 -1.19 7.64 3.52
CA PHE A 114 0.06 8.26 3.06
C PHE A 114 1.21 7.26 3.01
N ASP A 115 1.38 6.44 4.05
CA ASP A 115 2.38 5.40 4.06
C ASP A 115 2.07 4.30 3.04
N GLU A 116 0.81 3.88 2.88
CA GLU A 116 0.39 2.95 1.83
C GLU A 116 0.80 3.46 0.45
N VAL A 117 0.54 4.73 0.12
CA VAL A 117 0.87 5.32 -1.18
C VAL A 117 2.39 5.39 -1.41
N LYS A 118 3.19 5.70 -0.38
CA LYS A 118 4.67 5.64 -0.50
C LYS A 118 5.14 4.25 -0.87
N TRP A 119 4.56 3.22 -0.27
CA TRP A 119 4.90 1.84 -0.57
C TRP A 119 4.45 1.43 -1.97
N PHE A 120 3.26 1.83 -2.41
CA PHE A 120 2.81 1.57 -3.78
C PHE A 120 3.70 2.23 -4.84
N LYS A 121 4.21 3.44 -4.55
CA LYS A 121 5.19 4.10 -5.42
C LYS A 121 6.51 3.32 -5.53
N ARG A 122 6.94 2.66 -4.44
CA ARG A 122 8.13 1.78 -4.46
C ARG A 122 7.88 0.45 -5.16
N LEU A 123 6.64 -0.04 -5.13
CA LEU A 123 6.21 -1.27 -5.78
C LEU A 123 5.81 -1.05 -7.26
N ASP A 124 5.96 0.15 -7.79
CA ASP A 124 5.60 0.50 -9.18
C ASP A 124 4.14 0.12 -9.53
N VAL A 125 3.23 0.39 -8.60
CA VAL A 125 1.79 0.16 -8.77
C VAL A 125 1.11 1.46 -9.18
N ASP A 126 0.14 1.38 -10.10
CA ASP A 126 -0.68 2.52 -10.50
C ASP A 126 -1.52 3.06 -9.33
N ILE A 127 -1.18 4.27 -8.90
CA ILE A 127 -1.84 4.99 -7.80
C ILE A 127 -3.01 5.83 -8.35
N PRO A 128 -4.21 5.77 -7.74
CA PRO A 128 -5.32 6.65 -8.09
C PRO A 128 -4.97 8.13 -7.94
N LYS A 129 -5.45 8.96 -8.89
CA LYS A 129 -5.20 10.42 -8.89
C LYS A 129 -5.62 11.10 -7.58
N ALA A 130 -6.69 10.65 -6.95
CA ALA A 130 -7.17 11.19 -5.67
C ALA A 130 -6.10 11.10 -4.56
N ALA A 131 -5.41 9.96 -4.47
CA ALA A 131 -4.34 9.76 -3.50
C ALA A 131 -3.10 10.62 -3.78
N LEU A 132 -2.77 10.84 -5.06
CA LEU A 132 -1.66 11.71 -5.47
C LEU A 132 -1.91 13.18 -5.11
N VAL A 133 -3.12 13.68 -5.37
CA VAL A 133 -3.50 15.06 -5.00
C VAL A 133 -3.43 15.26 -3.49
N CYS A 134 -3.90 14.28 -2.72
CA CYS A 134 -3.82 14.33 -1.27
C CYS A 134 -2.36 14.37 -0.77
N MET A 135 -1.48 13.52 -1.32
CA MET A 135 -0.04 13.57 -1.00
C MET A 135 0.58 14.94 -1.25
N GLN A 136 0.22 15.59 -2.36
CA GLN A 136 0.73 16.93 -2.68
C GLN A 136 0.26 17.98 -1.67
N LYS A 137 -1.03 17.96 -1.30
CA LYS A 137 -1.58 18.86 -0.27
C LYS A 137 -0.86 18.73 1.08
N VAL A 138 -0.63 17.50 1.53
CA VAL A 138 0.09 17.23 2.79
C VAL A 138 1.54 17.71 2.72
N SER A 139 2.23 17.46 1.60
CA SER A 139 3.61 17.93 1.41
C SER A 139 3.71 19.46 1.47
N LEU A 140 2.78 20.18 0.81
CA LEU A 140 2.73 21.64 0.86
C LEU A 140 2.43 22.14 2.28
N TYR A 141 1.52 21.48 2.98
CA TYR A 141 1.22 21.82 4.37
C TYR A 141 2.46 21.68 5.27
N ILE A 142 3.19 20.56 5.18
CA ILE A 142 4.40 20.35 5.97
C ILE A 142 5.46 21.42 5.66
N ILE A 143 5.67 21.74 4.38
CA ILE A 143 6.62 22.78 3.98
C ILE A 143 6.21 24.14 4.54
N ASN A 144 4.94 24.52 4.41
CA ASN A 144 4.43 25.80 4.92
C ASN A 144 4.43 25.86 6.45
N PHE A 145 4.20 24.73 7.13
CA PHE A 145 4.26 24.64 8.58
C PHE A 145 5.69 24.80 9.08
N ILE A 146 6.65 24.13 8.43
CA ILE A 146 8.08 24.27 8.74
C ILE A 146 8.56 25.70 8.47
N SER A 147 8.19 26.31 7.34
CA SER A 147 8.59 27.69 7.04
C SER A 147 8.01 28.68 8.05
N LYS A 148 6.77 28.47 8.49
CA LYS A 148 6.16 29.28 9.54
C LYS A 148 6.88 29.11 10.89
N LEU A 149 7.20 27.88 11.29
CA LEU A 149 7.97 27.63 12.51
C LEU A 149 9.37 28.24 12.47
N ILE A 150 10.04 28.23 11.31
CA ILE A 150 11.34 28.87 11.14
C ILE A 150 11.21 30.39 11.29
N ASN A 151 10.20 31.00 10.66
CA ASN A 151 9.94 32.44 10.76
C ASN A 151 9.49 32.89 12.15
N ASP A 152 8.82 32.04 12.93
CA ASP A 152 8.41 32.33 14.30
C ASP A 152 9.58 32.16 15.32
N LEU A 153 10.73 31.61 14.88
CA LEU A 153 11.95 31.42 15.68
C LEU A 153 13.04 32.47 15.41
N GLU A 154 12.94 33.26 14.33
CA GLU A 154 13.76 34.45 14.05
C GLU A 154 13.14 35.72 14.67
#